data_AF-A0A917WU15-F1
#
_entry.id   AF-A0A917WU15-F1
#
_cell.length_a   1.000
_cell.length_b   1.000
_cell.length_c   1.000
_cell.angle_alpha   90.00
_cell.angle_beta   90.00
_cell.angle_gamma   90.00
#
_symmetry.space_group_name_H-M   'P 1'
#
loop_
_entity.id
_entity.type
_entity.pdbx_description
1 polymer ?
#
loop_
_entity_poly.entity_id
_entity_poly.type
_entity_poly.pdbx_seq_one_letter_code
_entity_poly.pdbx_strand_id
1 'polypeptide(L)' 'MDAVDRLVTSTQALLWERGYTGTSPRAIQERAGAGQGSMYHHFRGKPDLAAAAIRRTARYEVLHLSAPELSALPTG' A
#
# COMPACT_ATOMS: atom_id res chain seq x y z
N MET A 1 -14.55 0.34 -2.50
CA MET A 1 -13.24 -0.12 -1.98
C MET A 1 -13.48 -1.32 -1.08
N ASP A 2 -13.02 -2.52 -1.46
CA ASP A 2 -13.20 -3.72 -0.62
C ASP A 2 -12.28 -3.67 0.63
N ALA A 3 -12.42 -4.64 1.54
CA ALA A 3 -11.66 -4.67 2.78
C ALA A 3 -10.14 -4.84 2.56
N VAL A 4 -9.74 -5.62 1.55
CA VAL A 4 -8.33 -5.87 1.21
C VAL A 4 -7.70 -4.58 0.73
N ASP A 5 -8.38 -3.87 -0.16
CA ASP A 5 -7.92 -2.63 -0.75
C ASP A 5 -7.73 -1.52 0.31
N ARG A 6 -8.66 -1.42 1.27
CA ARG A 6 -8.53 -0.50 2.42
C ARG A 6 -7.37 -0.88 3.34
N LEU A 7 -7.18 -2.17 3.63
CA LEU A 7 -6.07 -2.66 4.45
C LEU A 7 -4.72 -2.34 3.81
N VAL A 8 -4.58 -2.61 2.50
CA VAL A 8 -3.34 -2.36 1.76
C VAL A 8 -3.04 -0.86 1.69
N THR A 9 -4.02 -0.04 1.33
CA THR A 9 -3.86 1.42 1.22
C THR A 9 -3.50 2.06 2.56
N SER A 10 -4.19 1.65 3.63
CA SER A 10 -3.89 2.11 4.99
C SER A 10 -2.50 1.70 5.43
N THR A 11 -2.07 0.48 5.08
CA THR A 11 -0.71 0.02 5.39
C THR A 11 0.33 0.84 4.65
N GLN A 12 0.14 1.17 3.37
CA GLN A 12 1.05 2.04 2.63
C GLN A 12 1.24 3.40 3.33
N ALA A 13 0.13 4.05 3.71
CA ALA A 13 0.18 5.33 4.42
C ALA A 13 0.93 5.21 5.75
N LEU A 14 0.65 4.17 6.53
CA LEU A 14 1.29 3.98 7.83
C LEU A 14 2.78 3.62 7.72
N LEU A 15 3.17 2.86 6.70
CA LEU A 15 4.59 2.59 6.43
C LEU A 15 5.33 3.87 6.06
N TRP A 16 4.71 4.75 5.28
CA TRP A 16 5.27 6.06 4.94
C TRP A 16 5.41 6.98 6.17
N GLU A 17 4.37 7.06 7.00
CA GLU A 17 4.31 7.99 8.14
C GLU A 17 5.24 7.61 9.30
N ARG A 18 5.44 6.31 9.57
CA ARG A 18 6.11 5.84 10.80
C ARG A 18 6.95 4.57 10.65
N GLY A 19 7.14 4.12 9.41
CA GLY A 19 7.89 2.90 9.11
C GLY A 19 7.20 1.61 9.57
N TYR A 20 7.89 0.50 9.31
CA TYR A 20 7.38 -0.85 9.60
C TYR A 20 7.31 -1.16 11.10
N THR A 21 8.33 -0.78 11.88
CA THR A 21 8.39 -1.04 13.32
C THR A 21 7.33 -0.21 14.07
N GLY A 22 7.12 1.06 13.68
CA GLY A 22 6.09 1.92 14.26
C GLY A 22 4.65 1.54 13.88
N THR A 23 4.47 0.61 12.94
CA THR A 23 3.15 0.17 12.49
C THR A 23 2.73 -1.13 13.17
N SER A 24 1.55 -1.14 13.79
CA SER A 24 0.95 -2.31 14.43
C SER A 24 -0.27 -2.84 13.65
N PRO A 25 -0.62 -4.14 13.75
CA PRO A 25 -1.84 -4.69 13.15
C PRO A 25 -3.10 -3.93 13.55
N ARG A 26 -3.20 -3.53 14.82
CA ARG A 26 -4.33 -2.77 15.35
C ARG A 26 -4.48 -1.44 14.63
N ALA A 27 -3.40 -0.67 14.53
CA ALA A 27 -3.44 0.65 13.91
C ALA A 27 -3.74 0.58 12.40
N ILE A 28 -3.36 -0.52 11.73
CA ILE A 28 -3.76 -0.78 10.35
C ILE A 28 -5.29 -1.01 10.26
N GLN A 29 -5.84 -1.86 11.11
CA GLN A 29 -7.27 -2.19 11.12
C GLN A 29 -8.13 -0.96 11.46
N GLU A 30 -7.70 -0.17 12.45
CA GLU A 30 -8.35 1.09 12.83
C GLU A 30 -8.38 2.07 11.65
N ARG A 31 -7.24 2.32 11.01
CA ARG A 31 -7.17 3.24 9.86
C ARG A 31 -7.96 2.74 8.65
N ALA A 32 -7.96 1.43 8.42
CA ALA A 32 -8.68 0.82 7.31
C ALA A 32 -10.21 0.74 7.52
N GLY A 33 -10.71 1.08 8.72
CA GLY A 33 -12.11 0.83 9.10
C GLY A 33 -12.46 -0.65 8.92
N ALA A 34 -11.53 -1.55 9.25
CA ALA A 34 -11.68 -2.99 9.11
C ALA A 34 -11.96 -3.64 10.47
N GLY A 35 -12.88 -4.60 10.50
CA GLY A 35 -13.21 -5.33 11.72
C GLY A 35 -12.05 -6.18 12.23
N GLN A 36 -12.08 -6.48 13.53
CA GLN A 36 -11.19 -7.48 14.13
C GLN A 36 -11.37 -8.81 13.36
N GLY A 37 -10.27 -9.37 12.86
CA GLY A 37 -10.30 -10.61 12.06
C GLY A 37 -10.31 -10.41 10.54
N SER A 38 -10.82 -9.29 10.00
CA SER A 38 -10.83 -9.04 8.55
C SER A 38 -9.43 -9.09 7.93
N MET A 39 -8.43 -8.58 8.65
CA MET A 39 -7.04 -8.68 8.21
C MET A 39 -6.56 -10.13 8.12
N TYR A 40 -6.89 -10.94 9.11
CA TYR A 40 -6.40 -12.32 9.23
C TYR A 40 -7.11 -13.30 8.29
N HIS A 41 -8.28 -12.93 7.76
CA HIS A 41 -8.91 -13.68 6.66
C HIS A 41 -8.15 -13.54 5.33
N HIS A 42 -7.39 -12.45 5.14
CA HIS A 42 -6.73 -12.15 3.87
C HIS A 42 -5.21 -12.23 3.94
N PHE A 43 -4.62 -11.99 5.11
CA PHE A 43 -3.18 -11.88 5.30
C PHE A 43 -2.74 -12.67 6.53
N ARG A 44 -1.55 -13.28 6.46
CA ARG A 44 -0.95 -14.04 7.57
C ARG A 44 -0.40 -13.17 8.71
N GLY A 45 -0.70 -11.87 8.71
CA GLY A 45 -0.24 -10.90 9.70
C GLY A 45 0.37 -9.65 9.08
N LYS A 46 1.00 -8.82 9.93
CA LYS A 46 1.66 -7.57 9.51
C LYS A 46 2.71 -7.76 8.41
N PRO A 47 3.62 -8.77 8.45
CA PRO A 47 4.66 -8.89 7.43
C PRO A 47 4.08 -9.10 6.03
N ASP A 48 3.08 -9.97 5.92
CA ASP A 48 2.42 -10.30 4.65
C ASP A 48 1.66 -9.10 4.06
N LEU A 49 0.93 -8.38 4.93
CA LEU A 49 0.24 -7.16 4.53
C LEU A 49 1.21 -6.02 4.14
N ALA A 50 2.33 -5.86 4.86
CA ALA A 50 3.37 -4.91 4.49
C ALA A 50 4.00 -5.24 3.13
N ALA A 51 4.26 -6.53 2.86
CA ALA A 51 4.76 -6.97 1.56
C ALA A 51 3.74 -6.70 0.43
N ALA A 52 2.44 -6.89 0.68
CA ALA A 52 1.40 -6.54 -0.28
C ALA A 52 1.36 -5.02 -0.55
N ALA A 53 1.46 -4.20 0.49
CA ALA A 53 1.52 -2.74 0.40
C ALA A 53 2.72 -2.26 -0.42
N ILE A 54 3.93 -2.77 -0.12
CA ILE A 54 5.16 -2.41 -0.84
C ILE A 54 5.07 -2.83 -2.31
N ARG A 55 4.61 -4.05 -2.60
CA ARG A 55 4.41 -4.54 -3.97
C ARG A 55 3.43 -3.67 -4.76
N ARG A 56 2.37 -3.18 -4.12
CA ARG A 56 1.41 -2.27 -4.75
C ARG A 56 2.04 -0.91 -5.05
N THR A 57 2.79 -0.33 -4.12
CA THR A 57 3.53 0.92 -4.38
C THR A 57 4.47 0.76 -5.56
N ALA A 58 5.31 -0.29 -5.56
CA ALA A 58 6.26 -0.56 -6.63
C ALA A 58 5.57 -0.74 -8.01
N ARG A 59 4.38 -1.36 -8.05
CA ARG A 59 3.61 -1.49 -9.29
C ARG A 59 3.22 -0.13 -9.87
N TYR A 60 2.82 0.83 -9.03
CA TYR A 60 2.49 2.17 -9.51
C TYR A 60 3.74 2.89 -10.02
N GLU A 61 4.85 2.83 -9.30
CA GLU A 61 6.11 3.49 -9.73
C GLU A 61 6.60 2.93 -11.07
N VAL A 62 6.63 1.61 -11.25
CA VAL A 62 7.05 0.98 -12.50
C VAL A 62 6.11 1.37 -13.65
N LEU A 63 4.80 1.45 -13.42
CA LEU A 63 3.84 1.87 -14.45
C LEU A 63 4.00 3.34 -14.84
N HIS A 64 4.26 4.24 -13.89
CA HIS A 64 4.49 5.66 -14.17
C HIS A 64 5.84 5.91 -14.86
N LEU A 65 6.88 5.14 -14.52
CA LEU A 65 8.17 5.18 -15.21
C LEU A 65 8.13 4.56 -16.62
N SER A 66 7.13 3.72 -16.90
CA SER A 66 6.93 3.09 -18.21
C SER A 66 6.00 3.88 -19.15
N ALA A 67 5.42 4.99 -18.69
CA ALA A 67 4.80 5.96 -19.58
C ALA A 67 5.91 6.83 -20.16
N PRO A 68 6.25 6.74 -21.46
CA PRO A 68 7.28 7.59 -22.02
C PRO A 68 6.78 9.04 -22.04
N GLU A 69 7.26 9.88 -21.11
CA GLU A 69 7.30 11.34 -21.31
C GLU A 69 8.36 11.70 -22.37
N LEU A 70 8.31 11.07 -23.55
CA LEU A 70 9.23 11.30 -24.66
C LEU A 70 8.48 11.68 -25.94
N SER A 71 7.55 12.63 -25.82
CA SER A 71 6.96 13.34 -26.97
C SER A 71 6.74 14.84 -26.70
N ALA A 72 7.29 15.40 -25.62
CA ALA A 72 7.08 16.81 -25.25
C ALA A 72 8.39 17.60 -25.05
N LEU A 73 9.49 17.17 -25.69
CA LEU A 73 10.59 18.09 -25.91
C LEU A 73 10.20 18.99 -27.09
N PRO A 74 10.19 20.33 -26.94
CA PRO A 74 10.00 21.22 -28.07
C PRO A 74 11.16 21.01 -29.04
N THR A 75 10.87 20.45 -30.20
CA THR A 75 11.75 20.55 -31.36
C THR A 75 11.78 22.03 -31.73
N GLY A 76 12.88 22.71 -31.35
CA GLY A 76 13.21 24.03 -31.88
C GLY A 76 13.46 23.96 -33.39
#